data_AF-A0A3D4DJD7-F1
#
_entry.id   AF-A0A3D4DJD7-F1
#
_cell.length_a   1.000
_cell.length_b   1.000
_cell.length_c   1.000
_cell.angle_alpha   90.00
_cell.angle_beta   90.00
_cell.angle_gamma   90.00
#
_symmetry.space_group_name_H-M   'P 1'
#
loop_
_entity.id
_entity.type
_entity.pdbx_description
1 polymer ?
#
loop_
_entity_poly.entity_id
_entity_poly.type
_entity_poly.pdbx_seq_one_letter_code
_entity_poly.pdbx_strand_id
1 'polypeptide(L)'
;MEEYLYQKEYVMLNNMQLHLSNPEPMLKYIDEKVEKLIKAKSKNEEINIKLEILDEFYKILKYDAKNTICPEPLGHFETKEEKDELIKKKIKINDLVYYLGNICINYHKKLIAKEYRERVPIITNEATIKFNEIYIRALNEYFETLKGNEYKGIFENPPKKQQNLQIIRMIEYRGVVFPMAEPLTNNKIECIRDEHAYGTAFILPTLIERFLIIQLDSKILKNLMKELKDKIEKENIKLTDEEKQYYNIITEKGDKTIFASEKFIRANIYKMFIKYRIINEEDEDIKLLILHEYINKKDNKKIKNKLTLGSVIVSPYANSLIKKQYTKLFNLIFDPNELNMRNNIAHINNESSDYLCLGDTAVLMQLLWDIITEDIFE
;
A
#
# COMPACT_ATOMS: atom_id res chain seq x y z
N MET A 1 8.02 -27.42 16.28
CA MET A 1 8.41 -26.23 15.49
C MET A 1 7.26 -25.99 14.52
N GLU A 2 6.78 -24.77 14.35
CA GLU A 2 5.72 -24.46 13.37
C GLU A 2 6.22 -24.89 11.97
N GLU A 3 5.40 -25.58 11.15
CA GLU A 3 5.88 -26.22 9.90
C GLU A 3 6.47 -25.22 8.88
N TYR A 4 6.04 -23.95 8.94
CA TYR A 4 6.55 -22.88 8.07
C TYR A 4 7.87 -22.26 8.54
N LEU A 5 8.35 -22.59 9.74
CA LEU A 5 9.67 -22.19 10.26
C LEU A 5 10.66 -23.34 10.03
N TYR A 6 11.34 -23.29 8.89
CA TYR A 6 12.30 -24.31 8.48
C TYR A 6 13.58 -23.66 7.93
N GLN A 7 14.70 -24.37 8.00
CA GLN A 7 15.96 -23.87 7.46
C GLN A 7 15.90 -23.78 5.94
N LYS A 8 15.92 -22.56 5.42
CA LYS A 8 15.95 -22.29 3.99
C LYS A 8 17.35 -22.46 3.44
N GLU A 9 17.43 -23.08 2.28
CA GLU A 9 18.66 -23.24 1.53
C GLU A 9 18.54 -22.48 0.21
N TYR A 10 19.30 -21.40 0.07
CA TYR A 10 19.37 -20.67 -1.18
C TYR A 10 20.55 -21.17 -2.01
N VAL A 11 20.37 -21.18 -3.33
CA VAL A 11 21.43 -21.41 -4.32
C VAL A 11 21.48 -20.22 -5.27
N MET A 12 22.68 -19.87 -5.75
CA MET A 12 22.83 -18.79 -6.72
C MET A 12 22.62 -19.35 -8.12
N LEU A 13 21.70 -18.78 -8.88
CA LEU A 13 21.51 -19.09 -10.30
C LEU A 13 22.55 -18.37 -11.16
N ASN A 14 22.69 -18.82 -12.42
CA ASN A 14 23.60 -18.21 -13.40
C ASN A 14 23.31 -16.72 -13.67
N ASN A 15 22.07 -16.30 -13.45
CA ASN A 15 21.63 -14.91 -13.58
C ASN A 15 21.78 -14.09 -12.28
N MET A 16 22.54 -14.61 -11.30
CA MET A 16 22.81 -13.94 -10.01
C MET A 16 21.60 -13.78 -9.08
N GLN A 17 20.48 -14.46 -9.37
CA GLN A 17 19.33 -14.51 -8.48
C GLN A 17 19.47 -15.66 -7.48
N LEU A 18 18.94 -15.45 -6.27
CA LEU A 18 18.85 -16.48 -5.24
C LEU A 18 17.64 -17.38 -5.50
N HIS A 19 17.84 -18.68 -5.67
CA HIS A 19 16.75 -19.65 -5.80
C HIS A 19 16.65 -20.50 -4.54
N LEU A 20 15.43 -20.72 -4.03
CA LEU A 20 15.20 -21.56 -2.86
C LEU A 20 15.18 -23.03 -3.28
N SER A 21 16.14 -23.83 -2.81
CA SER A 21 16.29 -25.24 -3.21
C SER A 21 15.32 -26.19 -2.51
N ASN A 22 14.76 -25.78 -1.36
CA ASN A 22 13.81 -26.56 -0.56
C ASN A 22 12.48 -25.82 -0.35
N PRO A 23 11.69 -25.55 -1.41
CA PRO A 23 10.50 -24.70 -1.34
C PRO A 23 9.26 -25.39 -0.75
N GLU A 24 9.27 -26.70 -0.52
CA GLU A 24 8.07 -27.50 -0.22
C GLU A 24 7.29 -27.02 1.01
N PRO A 25 7.91 -26.72 2.17
CA PRO A 25 7.15 -26.24 3.33
C PRO A 25 6.56 -24.85 3.08
N MET A 26 7.26 -23.99 2.33
CA MET A 26 6.77 -22.66 1.95
C MET A 26 5.57 -22.77 1.00
N LEU A 27 5.63 -23.64 -0.01
CA LEU A 27 4.51 -23.86 -0.95
C LEU A 27 3.26 -24.39 -0.23
N LYS A 28 3.44 -25.35 0.69
CA LYS A 28 2.34 -25.87 1.52
C LYS A 28 1.70 -24.76 2.36
N TYR A 29 2.51 -23.93 3.00
CA TYR A 29 2.03 -22.78 3.77
C TYR A 29 1.22 -21.80 2.91
N ILE A 30 1.69 -21.48 1.71
CA ILE A 30 0.97 -20.58 0.79
C ILE A 30 -0.40 -21.18 0.42
N ASP A 31 -0.45 -22.47 0.09
CA ASP A 31 -1.71 -23.16 -0.24
C ASP A 31 -2.74 -23.05 0.88
N GLU A 32 -2.31 -23.37 2.10
CA GLU A 32 -3.17 -23.29 3.28
C GLU A 32 -3.72 -21.87 3.52
N LYS A 33 -2.88 -20.83 3.34
CA LYS A 33 -3.28 -19.44 3.58
C LYS A 33 -4.17 -18.89 2.47
N VAL A 34 -3.90 -19.23 1.21
CA VAL A 34 -4.76 -18.85 0.08
C VAL A 34 -6.14 -19.51 0.20
N GLU A 35 -6.18 -20.80 0.55
CA GLU A 35 -7.45 -21.52 0.76
C GLU A 35 -8.25 -20.94 1.93
N LYS A 36 -7.59 -20.54 3.02
CA LYS A 36 -8.25 -19.82 4.13
C LYS A 36 -8.86 -18.49 3.67
N LEU A 37 -8.11 -17.67 2.93
CA LEU A 37 -8.58 -16.37 2.42
C LEU A 37 -9.80 -16.52 1.49
N ILE A 38 -9.78 -17.51 0.60
CA ILE A 38 -10.90 -17.76 -0.31
C ILE A 38 -12.15 -18.22 0.43
N LYS A 39 -11.99 -19.11 1.42
CA LYS A 39 -13.08 -19.67 2.23
C LYS A 39 -13.63 -18.71 3.28
N ALA A 40 -13.05 -17.54 3.46
CA ALA A 40 -13.55 -16.52 4.38
C ALA A 40 -15.01 -16.18 4.05
N LYS A 41 -15.88 -16.26 5.07
CA LYS A 41 -17.33 -16.05 4.95
C LYS A 41 -17.74 -14.61 5.20
N SER A 42 -16.86 -13.81 5.78
CA SER A 42 -17.11 -12.41 6.08
C SER A 42 -15.85 -11.56 5.90
N LYS A 43 -16.04 -10.26 5.72
CA LYS A 43 -14.93 -9.29 5.62
C LYS A 43 -14.06 -9.28 6.89
N ASN A 44 -14.66 -9.39 8.07
CA ASN A 44 -13.92 -9.45 9.33
C ASN A 44 -13.06 -10.73 9.44
N GLU A 45 -13.58 -11.86 8.97
CA GLU A 45 -12.82 -13.10 8.91
C GLU A 45 -11.63 -12.98 7.95
N GLU A 46 -11.84 -12.39 6.77
CA GLU A 46 -10.77 -12.11 5.81
C GLU A 46 -9.68 -11.21 6.42
N ILE A 47 -10.07 -10.12 7.09
CA ILE A 47 -9.13 -9.21 7.79
C ILE A 47 -8.33 -9.98 8.84
N ASN A 48 -8.98 -10.77 9.68
CA ASN A 48 -8.29 -11.55 10.72
C ASN A 48 -7.28 -12.54 10.13
N ILE A 49 -7.61 -13.18 9.01
CA ILE A 49 -6.68 -14.08 8.30
C ILE A 49 -5.48 -13.29 7.74
N LYS A 50 -5.69 -12.10 7.16
CA LYS A 50 -4.58 -11.23 6.71
C LYS A 50 -3.66 -10.85 7.87
N LEU A 51 -4.22 -10.50 9.03
CA LEU A 51 -3.43 -10.17 10.23
C LEU A 51 -2.64 -11.38 10.75
N GLU A 52 -3.23 -12.58 10.75
CA GLU A 52 -2.54 -13.85 11.06
C GLU A 52 -1.34 -14.06 10.12
N ILE A 53 -1.54 -13.92 8.81
CA ILE A 53 -0.48 -14.06 7.79
C ILE A 53 0.65 -13.06 8.05
N LEU A 54 0.34 -11.81 8.38
CA LEU A 54 1.37 -10.80 8.66
C LEU A 54 2.15 -11.11 9.93
N ASP A 55 1.49 -11.52 11.02
CA ASP A 55 2.19 -11.89 12.26
C ASP A 55 3.09 -13.13 12.08
N GLU A 56 2.63 -14.13 11.35
CA GLU A 56 3.44 -15.31 11.00
C GLU A 56 4.61 -14.94 10.07
N PHE A 57 4.38 -14.06 9.09
CA PHE A 57 5.45 -13.54 8.23
C PHE A 57 6.55 -12.84 9.03
N TYR A 58 6.22 -12.08 10.07
CA TYR A 58 7.26 -11.51 10.95
C TYR A 58 8.02 -12.55 11.76
N LYS A 59 7.39 -13.67 12.13
CA LYS A 59 8.10 -14.80 12.76
C LYS A 59 9.08 -15.43 11.75
N ILE A 60 8.65 -15.62 10.51
CA ILE A 60 9.46 -16.13 9.39
C ILE A 60 10.70 -15.24 9.20
N LEU A 61 10.52 -13.93 8.99
CA LEU A 61 11.64 -12.99 8.82
C LEU A 61 12.66 -13.05 9.97
N LYS A 62 12.18 -13.14 11.22
CA LYS A 62 13.05 -13.21 12.40
C LYS A 62 13.81 -14.54 12.47
N TYR A 63 13.19 -15.63 12.05
CA TYR A 63 13.80 -16.95 12.01
C TYR A 63 14.84 -17.04 10.89
N ASP A 64 14.48 -16.61 9.67
CA ASP A 64 15.32 -16.70 8.48
C ASP A 64 16.56 -15.82 8.55
N ALA A 65 16.46 -14.66 9.21
CA ALA A 65 17.62 -13.79 9.48
C ALA A 65 18.76 -14.49 10.25
N LYS A 66 18.50 -15.65 10.88
CA LYS A 66 19.48 -16.41 11.68
C LYS A 66 19.77 -17.80 11.14
N ASN A 67 18.79 -18.43 10.52
CA ASN A 67 18.85 -19.87 10.22
C ASN A 67 18.99 -20.17 8.72
N THR A 68 18.83 -19.17 7.85
CA THR A 68 18.93 -19.33 6.40
C THR A 68 20.36 -19.57 5.96
N ILE A 69 20.55 -20.57 5.11
CA ILE A 69 21.79 -20.81 4.38
C ILE A 69 21.72 -20.02 3.08
N CYS A 70 22.50 -18.94 2.99
CA CYS A 70 22.58 -18.10 1.79
C CYS A 70 23.99 -18.22 1.18
N PRO A 71 24.12 -18.39 -0.15
CA PRO A 71 25.41 -18.37 -0.82
C PRO A 71 26.07 -17.00 -0.63
N GLU A 72 27.40 -16.99 -0.63
CA GLU A 72 28.14 -15.73 -0.52
C GLU A 72 27.82 -14.82 -1.71
N PRO A 73 27.50 -13.53 -1.46
CA PRO A 73 27.27 -12.58 -2.54
C PRO A 73 28.57 -12.32 -3.30
N LEU A 74 28.47 -12.19 -4.63
CA LEU A 74 29.61 -11.78 -5.46
C LEU A 74 29.81 -10.27 -5.34
N GLY A 75 31.07 -9.84 -5.25
CA GLY A 75 31.45 -8.43 -5.18
C GLY A 75 32.67 -8.19 -4.29
N HIS A 76 33.17 -6.96 -4.30
CA HIS A 76 34.11 -6.48 -3.30
C HIS A 76 33.31 -5.89 -2.12
N PHE A 77 33.70 -6.24 -0.90
CA PHE A 77 33.15 -5.70 0.33
C PHE A 77 34.30 -5.13 1.15
N GLU A 78 34.15 -3.90 1.63
CA GLU A 78 35.18 -3.27 2.47
C GLU A 78 35.20 -3.91 3.86
N THR A 79 34.04 -4.35 4.35
CA THR A 79 33.88 -4.93 5.68
C THR A 79 33.00 -6.19 5.68
N LYS A 80 33.11 -7.00 6.74
CA LYS A 80 32.24 -8.16 6.92
C LYS A 80 30.80 -7.71 7.23
N GLU A 81 30.67 -6.63 7.98
CA GLU A 81 29.40 -6.01 8.36
C GLU A 81 28.58 -5.61 7.12
N GLU A 82 29.20 -4.96 6.14
CA GLU A 82 28.58 -4.59 4.87
C GLU A 82 28.05 -5.83 4.12
N LYS A 83 28.86 -6.91 4.05
CA LYS A 83 28.44 -8.19 3.45
C LYS A 83 27.24 -8.80 4.18
N ASP A 84 27.29 -8.83 5.51
CA ASP A 84 26.26 -9.42 6.35
C ASP A 84 24.94 -8.61 6.27
N GLU A 85 25.01 -7.29 6.14
CA GLU A 85 23.85 -6.41 5.90
C GLU A 85 23.20 -6.68 4.54
N LEU A 86 24.02 -6.81 3.48
CA LEU A 86 23.51 -7.15 2.15
C LEU A 86 22.80 -8.51 2.16
N ILE A 87 23.39 -9.53 2.80
CA ILE A 87 22.78 -10.87 2.93
C ILE A 87 21.44 -10.78 3.65
N LYS A 88 21.38 -10.09 4.79
CA LYS A 88 20.11 -9.89 5.53
C LYS A 88 19.06 -9.21 4.68
N LYS A 89 19.44 -8.17 3.93
CA LYS A 89 18.52 -7.45 3.04
C LYS A 89 18.01 -8.35 1.91
N LYS A 90 18.89 -9.15 1.30
CA LYS A 90 18.51 -10.14 0.29
C LYS A 90 17.52 -11.17 0.85
N ILE A 91 17.79 -11.74 2.02
CA ILE A 91 16.89 -12.70 2.69
C ILE A 91 15.51 -12.06 2.90
N LYS A 92 15.46 -10.86 3.50
CA LYS A 92 14.19 -10.14 3.74
C LYS A 92 13.36 -9.93 2.46
N ILE A 93 13.98 -9.51 1.36
CA ILE A 93 13.27 -9.30 0.09
C ILE A 93 12.79 -10.64 -0.50
N ASN A 94 13.63 -11.67 -0.45
CA ASN A 94 13.26 -13.00 -0.90
C ASN A 94 12.05 -13.52 -0.12
N ASP A 95 12.09 -13.45 1.21
CA ASP A 95 10.98 -13.92 2.05
C ASP A 95 9.70 -13.11 1.79
N LEU A 96 9.80 -11.80 1.59
CA LEU A 96 8.65 -10.97 1.20
C LEU A 96 7.99 -11.50 -0.09
N VAL A 97 8.78 -11.78 -1.12
CA VAL A 97 8.29 -12.28 -2.41
C VAL A 97 7.78 -13.72 -2.28
N TYR A 98 8.55 -14.61 -1.66
CA TYR A 98 8.19 -16.03 -1.52
C TYR A 98 6.94 -16.21 -0.68
N TYR A 99 6.74 -15.45 0.40
CA TYR A 99 5.56 -15.60 1.25
C TYR A 99 4.46 -14.63 0.88
N LEU A 100 4.63 -13.33 1.17
CA LEU A 100 3.54 -12.37 0.96
C LEU A 100 3.22 -12.20 -0.52
N GLY A 101 4.24 -12.09 -1.38
CA GLY A 101 4.07 -11.97 -2.83
C GLY A 101 3.29 -13.14 -3.42
N ASN A 102 3.71 -14.37 -3.16
CA ASN A 102 3.02 -15.55 -3.70
C ASN A 102 1.65 -15.80 -3.07
N ILE A 103 1.43 -15.49 -1.78
CA ILE A 103 0.07 -15.51 -1.20
C ILE A 103 -0.83 -14.53 -1.95
N CYS A 104 -0.37 -13.28 -2.15
CA CYS A 104 -1.14 -12.25 -2.85
C CYS A 104 -1.41 -12.66 -4.30
N ILE A 105 -0.39 -13.11 -5.05
CA ILE A 105 -0.54 -13.58 -6.44
C ILE A 105 -1.59 -14.69 -6.53
N ASN A 106 -1.44 -15.75 -5.73
CA ASN A 106 -2.34 -16.91 -5.81
C ASN A 106 -3.76 -16.55 -5.32
N TYR A 107 -3.88 -15.70 -4.31
CA TYR A 107 -5.17 -15.14 -3.89
C TYR A 107 -5.82 -14.31 -5.01
N HIS A 108 -5.07 -13.37 -5.59
CA HIS A 108 -5.57 -12.49 -6.67
C HIS A 108 -5.95 -13.28 -7.93
N LYS A 109 -5.20 -14.32 -8.31
CA LYS A 109 -5.57 -15.22 -9.41
C LYS A 109 -6.94 -15.84 -9.19
N LYS A 110 -7.26 -16.25 -7.96
CA LYS A 110 -8.60 -16.76 -7.60
C LYS A 110 -9.66 -15.65 -7.64
N LEU A 111 -9.32 -14.40 -7.32
CA LEU A 111 -10.23 -13.26 -7.41
C LEU A 111 -10.63 -12.86 -8.84
N ILE A 112 -9.83 -13.22 -9.85
CA ILE A 112 -10.16 -12.98 -11.27
C ILE A 112 -11.43 -13.77 -11.69
N ALA A 113 -11.66 -14.93 -11.06
CA ALA A 113 -12.81 -15.76 -11.33
C ALA A 113 -14.11 -15.01 -11.02
N LYS A 114 -15.13 -15.22 -11.87
CA LYS A 114 -16.39 -14.46 -11.84
C LYS A 114 -17.08 -14.44 -10.47
N GLU A 115 -16.95 -15.52 -9.69
CA GLU A 115 -17.49 -15.64 -8.33
C GLU A 115 -16.91 -14.65 -7.32
N TYR A 116 -15.69 -14.16 -7.53
CA TYR A 116 -14.96 -13.37 -6.54
C TYR A 116 -14.65 -11.94 -7.01
N ARG A 117 -15.12 -11.55 -8.20
CA ARG A 117 -14.86 -10.22 -8.80
C ARG A 117 -15.35 -9.06 -7.94
N GLU A 118 -16.41 -9.26 -7.16
CA GLU A 118 -16.95 -8.23 -6.25
C GLU A 118 -15.99 -7.90 -5.10
N ARG A 119 -14.96 -8.74 -4.86
CA ARG A 119 -13.92 -8.49 -3.84
C ARG A 119 -12.81 -7.55 -4.33
N VAL A 120 -12.74 -7.24 -5.63
CA VAL A 120 -11.75 -6.29 -6.17
C VAL A 120 -12.23 -4.85 -5.90
N PRO A 121 -11.47 -4.04 -5.14
CA PRO A 121 -11.93 -2.69 -4.79
C PRO A 121 -12.05 -1.80 -6.02
N ILE A 122 -13.12 -0.99 -6.07
CA ILE A 122 -13.27 0.04 -7.09
C ILE A 122 -12.97 1.39 -6.43
N ILE A 123 -12.01 2.11 -7.00
CA ILE A 123 -11.78 3.50 -6.61
C ILE A 123 -12.86 4.34 -7.29
N THR A 124 -13.64 5.07 -6.49
CA THR A 124 -14.63 6.04 -6.98
C THR A 124 -14.34 7.41 -6.38
N ASN A 125 -13.37 8.14 -6.94
CA ASN A 125 -13.00 9.47 -6.44
C ASN A 125 -13.31 10.59 -7.44
N GLU A 126 -14.00 11.63 -6.97
CA GLU A 126 -14.11 12.93 -7.65
C GLU A 126 -12.90 13.80 -7.28
N ALA A 127 -11.81 13.67 -8.04
CA ALA A 127 -10.61 14.49 -7.88
C ALA A 127 -10.18 15.09 -9.22
N THR A 128 -9.41 16.20 -9.18
CA THR A 128 -8.85 16.84 -10.39
C THR A 128 -8.02 15.86 -11.21
N ILE A 129 -7.29 14.96 -10.54
CA ILE A 129 -6.63 13.81 -11.16
C ILE A 129 -7.62 12.64 -11.13
N LYS A 130 -7.85 12.01 -12.28
CA LYS A 130 -8.67 10.80 -12.40
C LYS A 130 -7.93 9.58 -11.85
N PHE A 131 -7.80 9.49 -10.52
CA PHE A 131 -7.14 8.35 -9.86
C PHE A 131 -7.73 7.00 -10.26
N ASN A 132 -9.04 6.95 -10.54
CA ASN A 132 -9.70 5.74 -11.04
C ASN A 132 -9.10 5.29 -12.38
N GLU A 133 -8.77 6.21 -13.29
CA GLU A 133 -8.17 5.85 -14.58
C GLU A 133 -6.78 5.26 -14.39
N ILE A 134 -5.97 5.89 -13.53
CA ILE A 134 -4.61 5.42 -13.21
C ILE A 134 -4.68 4.02 -12.57
N TYR A 135 -5.58 3.84 -11.60
CA TYR A 135 -5.78 2.56 -10.93
C TYR A 135 -6.25 1.47 -11.88
N ILE A 136 -7.24 1.75 -12.74
CA ILE A 136 -7.74 0.75 -13.70
C ILE A 136 -6.66 0.35 -14.71
N ARG A 137 -5.80 1.29 -15.15
CA ARG A 137 -4.66 0.95 -16.02
C ARG A 137 -3.67 0.00 -15.32
N ALA A 138 -3.33 0.29 -14.07
CA ALA A 138 -2.46 -0.57 -13.27
C ALA A 138 -3.12 -1.95 -12.99
N LEU A 139 -4.41 -1.96 -12.65
CA LEU A 139 -5.16 -3.19 -12.41
C LEU A 139 -5.21 -4.08 -13.66
N ASN A 140 -5.44 -3.48 -14.83
CA ASN A 140 -5.50 -4.21 -16.10
C ASN A 140 -4.15 -4.82 -16.48
N GLU A 141 -3.06 -4.05 -16.40
CA GLU A 141 -1.72 -4.59 -16.65
C GLU A 141 -1.42 -5.74 -15.68
N TYR A 142 -1.65 -5.53 -14.38
CA TYR A 142 -1.45 -6.54 -13.36
C TYR A 142 -2.22 -7.84 -13.63
N PHE A 143 -3.52 -7.75 -13.92
CA PHE A 143 -4.34 -8.93 -14.18
C PHE A 143 -4.06 -9.62 -15.51
N GLU A 144 -3.62 -8.90 -16.54
CA GLU A 144 -3.17 -9.54 -17.77
C GLU A 144 -1.84 -10.27 -17.56
N THR A 145 -0.90 -9.69 -16.80
CA THR A 145 0.32 -10.40 -16.38
C THR A 145 -0.04 -11.68 -15.61
N LEU A 146 -0.96 -11.62 -14.63
CA LEU A 146 -1.40 -12.82 -13.88
C LEU A 146 -2.00 -13.93 -14.76
N LYS A 147 -2.53 -13.59 -15.94
CA LYS A 147 -3.07 -14.57 -16.90
C LYS A 147 -2.00 -15.14 -17.84
N GLY A 148 -0.75 -14.69 -17.72
CA GLY A 148 0.33 -15.01 -18.65
C GLY A 148 0.22 -14.28 -19.99
N ASN A 149 -0.60 -13.22 -20.06
CA ASN A 149 -0.73 -12.40 -21.26
C ASN A 149 0.26 -11.25 -21.18
N GLU A 150 1.00 -11.01 -22.28
CA GLU A 150 1.77 -9.78 -22.41
C GLU A 150 0.77 -8.61 -22.50
N TYR A 151 0.82 -7.69 -21.53
CA TYR A 151 -0.05 -6.51 -21.56
C TYR A 151 0.30 -5.66 -22.77
N LYS A 152 -0.46 -5.82 -23.85
CA LYS A 152 -0.45 -4.94 -25.00
C LYS A 152 -0.96 -3.57 -24.54
N GLY A 153 -0.06 -2.72 -24.05
CA GLY A 153 -0.32 -1.30 -23.96
C GLY A 153 -0.91 -0.86 -25.31
N ILE A 154 -2.10 -0.28 -25.31
CA ILE A 154 -2.83 0.08 -26.53
C ILE A 154 -1.97 1.07 -27.34
N PHE A 155 -1.12 0.53 -28.20
CA PHE A 155 -0.37 1.20 -29.25
C PHE A 155 -0.54 0.43 -30.57
N GLU A 156 -1.63 -0.33 -30.71
CA GLU A 156 -2.03 -0.80 -32.04
C GLU A 156 -2.59 0.40 -32.81
N ASN A 157 -1.86 0.76 -33.87
CA ASN A 157 -2.05 1.87 -34.80
C ASN A 157 -3.47 2.48 -34.84
N PRO A 158 -3.62 3.82 -34.76
CA PRO A 158 -4.91 4.44 -35.03
C PRO A 158 -5.35 4.05 -36.45
N PRO A 159 -6.65 3.77 -36.67
CA PRO A 159 -7.15 3.46 -38.00
C PRO A 159 -6.75 4.58 -38.96
N LYS A 160 -6.05 4.21 -40.04
CA LYS A 160 -5.69 5.12 -41.14
C LYS A 160 -6.98 5.57 -41.83
N LYS A 161 -7.60 6.62 -41.31
CA LYS A 161 -8.39 7.65 -41.99
C LYS A 161 -9.17 8.46 -40.95
N GLN A 162 -8.62 9.60 -40.57
CA GLN A 162 -9.39 10.80 -40.29
C GLN A 162 -8.48 12.00 -40.55
N GLN A 163 -8.49 12.45 -41.81
CA GLN A 163 -8.00 13.77 -42.16
C GLN A 163 -8.91 14.81 -41.51
N ASN A 164 -8.28 15.85 -40.97
CA ASN A 164 -8.86 17.08 -40.45
C ASN A 164 -9.73 16.93 -39.21
N LEU A 165 -9.16 17.31 -38.05
CA LEU A 165 -9.74 18.29 -37.14
C LEU A 165 -8.77 18.52 -35.96
N GLN A 166 -8.23 19.74 -35.88
CA GLN A 166 -7.67 20.30 -34.65
C GLN A 166 -8.79 20.39 -33.61
N ILE A 167 -8.99 19.35 -32.80
CA ILE A 167 -9.75 19.44 -31.56
C ILE A 167 -9.07 18.49 -30.58
N ILE A 168 -8.50 19.05 -29.50
CA ILE A 168 -8.19 18.30 -28.28
C ILE A 168 -9.54 17.80 -27.75
N ARG A 169 -10.00 16.63 -28.21
CA ARG A 169 -11.13 15.95 -27.59
C ARG A 169 -10.59 15.25 -26.35
N MET A 170 -10.89 15.82 -25.19
CA MET A 170 -10.97 15.06 -23.94
C MET A 170 -11.82 13.83 -24.23
N ILE A 171 -11.21 12.65 -24.22
CA ILE A 171 -11.95 11.39 -24.31
C ILE A 171 -12.65 11.22 -22.96
N GLU A 172 -13.94 11.51 -22.96
CA GLU A 172 -14.85 11.17 -21.89
C GLU A 172 -15.00 9.63 -21.89
N TYR A 173 -14.19 8.95 -21.08
CA TYR A 173 -14.36 7.51 -20.83
C TYR A 173 -15.64 7.31 -20.02
N ARG A 174 -16.77 7.16 -20.72
CA ARG A 174 -17.95 6.48 -20.16
C ARG A 174 -17.54 5.03 -19.91
N GLY A 175 -17.75 4.57 -18.69
CA GLY A 175 -17.32 3.25 -18.21
C GLY A 175 -17.70 2.12 -19.17
N VAL A 176 -16.69 1.63 -19.90
CA VAL A 176 -16.76 0.34 -20.58
C VAL A 176 -15.93 -0.61 -19.72
N VAL A 177 -16.61 -1.50 -19.02
CA VAL A 177 -15.99 -2.64 -18.36
C VAL A 177 -15.34 -3.47 -19.46
N PHE A 178 -14.00 -3.55 -19.47
CA PHE A 178 -13.32 -4.45 -20.39
C PHE A 178 -13.73 -5.88 -20.06
N PRO A 179 -14.05 -6.72 -21.06
CA PRO A 179 -14.24 -8.14 -20.83
C PRO A 179 -12.89 -8.72 -20.39
N MET A 180 -12.73 -8.95 -19.08
CA MET A 180 -11.61 -9.72 -18.56
C MET A 180 -11.65 -11.11 -19.21
N ALA A 181 -10.62 -11.44 -19.98
CA ALA A 181 -10.42 -12.78 -20.55
C ALA A 181 -10.57 -13.85 -19.46
N GLU A 182 -11.21 -14.97 -19.81
CA GLU A 182 -11.40 -16.10 -18.90
C GLU A 182 -10.05 -16.66 -18.44
N PRO A 183 -9.88 -16.97 -17.15
CA PRO A 183 -8.62 -17.47 -16.64
C PRO A 183 -8.32 -18.88 -17.17
N LEU A 184 -7.06 -19.13 -17.56
CA LEU A 184 -6.53 -20.47 -17.77
C LEU A 184 -6.55 -21.21 -16.42
N THR A 185 -7.35 -22.28 -16.34
CA THR A 185 -7.51 -23.11 -15.15
C THR A 185 -6.30 -24.04 -14.98
N ASN A 186 -5.16 -23.52 -14.54
CA ASN A 186 -4.14 -24.34 -13.88
C ASN A 186 -4.28 -24.14 -12.38
N ASN A 187 -4.86 -25.15 -11.70
CA ASN A 187 -5.15 -25.14 -10.26
C ASN A 187 -3.92 -25.44 -9.38
N LYS A 188 -2.70 -25.44 -9.93
CA LYS A 188 -1.47 -25.65 -9.14
C LYS A 188 -0.93 -24.30 -8.68
N ILE A 189 -0.49 -24.23 -7.42
CA ILE A 189 0.27 -23.09 -6.93
C ILE A 189 1.63 -23.10 -7.60
N GLU A 190 1.95 -21.98 -8.22
CA GLU A 190 3.23 -21.73 -8.86
C GLU A 190 3.96 -20.64 -8.08
N CYS A 191 5.25 -20.85 -7.82
CA CYS A 191 6.12 -19.81 -7.30
C CYS A 191 6.47 -18.88 -8.45
N ILE A 192 5.88 -17.68 -8.48
CA ILE A 192 6.08 -16.72 -9.57
C ILE A 192 7.04 -15.64 -9.12
N ARG A 193 8.15 -15.50 -9.86
CA ARG A 193 9.21 -14.55 -9.51
C ARG A 193 9.75 -13.75 -10.70
N ASP A 194 9.68 -14.30 -11.90
CA ASP A 194 10.31 -13.71 -13.08
C ASP A 194 9.31 -13.00 -14.00
N GLU A 195 8.06 -12.86 -13.57
CA GLU A 195 7.05 -12.07 -14.26
C GLU A 195 7.04 -10.63 -13.73
N HIS A 196 6.62 -9.69 -14.58
CA HIS A 196 6.62 -8.26 -14.26
C HIS A 196 5.35 -7.57 -14.76
N ALA A 197 4.84 -6.67 -13.93
CA ALA A 197 3.83 -5.68 -14.32
C ALA A 197 4.45 -4.29 -14.11
N TYR A 198 5.36 -3.91 -15.02
CA TYR A 198 6.26 -2.77 -14.85
C TYR A 198 5.52 -1.47 -14.57
N GLY A 199 4.54 -1.11 -15.41
CA GLY A 199 3.78 0.13 -15.24
C GLY A 199 3.06 0.18 -13.90
N THR A 200 2.48 -0.96 -13.51
CA THR A 200 1.79 -1.17 -12.23
C THR A 200 2.75 -0.97 -11.06
N ALA A 201 3.94 -1.58 -11.10
CA ALA A 201 4.95 -1.43 -10.07
C ALA A 201 5.33 0.04 -9.84
N PHE A 202 5.46 0.85 -10.90
CA PHE A 202 5.72 2.29 -10.79
C PHE A 202 4.52 3.11 -10.27
N ILE A 203 3.30 2.70 -10.61
CA ILE A 203 2.08 3.42 -10.23
C ILE A 203 1.73 3.21 -8.75
N LEU A 204 1.88 1.98 -8.24
CA LEU A 204 1.38 1.58 -6.92
C LEU A 204 1.94 2.40 -5.75
N PRO A 205 3.24 2.71 -5.64
CA PRO A 205 3.76 3.51 -4.52
C PRO A 205 3.08 4.88 -4.41
N THR A 206 2.77 5.51 -5.55
CA THR A 206 2.09 6.81 -5.59
C THR A 206 0.63 6.69 -5.15
N LEU A 207 -0.07 5.64 -5.59
CA LEU A 207 -1.45 5.38 -5.16
C LEU A 207 -1.49 5.06 -3.66
N ILE A 208 -0.60 4.20 -3.15
CA ILE A 208 -0.52 3.85 -1.73
C ILE A 208 -0.32 5.10 -0.87
N GLU A 209 0.69 5.92 -1.18
CA GLU A 209 0.95 7.17 -0.45
C GLU A 209 -0.28 8.07 -0.45
N ARG A 210 -0.93 8.22 -1.61
CA ARG A 210 -2.09 9.11 -1.75
C ARG A 210 -3.30 8.60 -0.96
N PHE A 211 -3.66 7.34 -1.11
CA PHE A 211 -4.84 6.76 -0.47
C PHE A 211 -4.65 6.58 1.03
N LEU A 212 -3.43 6.26 1.50
CA LEU A 212 -3.14 6.19 2.92
C LEU A 212 -3.38 7.55 3.59
N ILE A 213 -2.82 8.63 3.02
CA ILE A 213 -3.00 9.99 3.54
C ILE A 213 -4.48 10.35 3.55
N ILE A 214 -5.21 10.07 2.46
CA ILE A 214 -6.63 10.38 2.35
C ILE A 214 -7.46 9.68 3.44
N GLN A 215 -7.24 8.38 3.64
CA GLN A 215 -8.02 7.61 4.62
C GLN A 215 -7.66 7.96 6.06
N LEU A 216 -6.35 8.16 6.34
CA LEU A 216 -5.90 8.65 7.63
C LEU A 216 -6.52 9.99 7.96
N ASP A 217 -6.40 10.96 7.06
CA ASP A 217 -6.95 12.30 7.24
C ASP A 217 -8.46 12.26 7.53
N SER A 218 -9.20 11.44 6.77
CA SER A 218 -10.63 11.25 7.02
C SER A 218 -10.91 10.67 8.40
N LYS A 219 -10.13 9.70 8.89
CA LYS A 219 -10.31 9.10 10.23
C LYS A 219 -9.94 10.07 11.35
N ILE A 220 -8.81 10.76 11.21
CA ILE A 220 -8.33 11.75 12.19
C ILE A 220 -9.39 12.84 12.38
N LEU A 221 -9.89 13.42 11.28
CA LEU A 221 -10.91 14.46 11.35
C LEU A 221 -12.22 13.95 11.96
N LYS A 222 -12.68 12.75 11.60
CA LYS A 222 -13.88 12.14 12.19
C LYS A 222 -13.73 11.92 13.69
N ASN A 223 -12.59 11.40 14.16
CA ASN A 223 -12.33 11.16 15.59
C ASN A 223 -12.32 12.47 16.38
N LEU A 224 -11.57 13.48 15.91
CA LEU A 224 -11.49 14.78 16.59
C LEU A 224 -12.83 15.54 16.56
N MET A 225 -13.62 15.39 15.48
CA MET A 225 -14.97 15.97 15.44
C MET A 225 -15.94 15.28 16.38
N LYS A 226 -15.80 13.97 16.59
CA LYS A 226 -16.58 13.24 17.60
C LYS A 226 -16.25 13.74 19.00
N GLU A 227 -14.97 13.88 19.34
CA GLU A 227 -14.54 14.46 20.62
C GLU A 227 -15.06 15.89 20.81
N LEU A 228 -15.00 16.70 19.76
CA LEU A 228 -15.56 18.05 19.78
C LEU A 228 -17.08 18.02 20.03
N LYS A 229 -17.81 17.13 19.36
CA LYS A 229 -19.26 16.97 19.55
C LYS A 229 -19.59 16.61 21.00
N ASP A 230 -18.93 15.60 21.55
CA ASP A 230 -19.16 15.13 22.92
C ASP A 230 -18.89 16.27 23.93
N LYS A 231 -17.88 17.11 23.66
CA LYS A 231 -17.55 18.28 24.48
C LYS A 231 -18.59 19.39 24.37
N ILE A 232 -19.05 19.70 23.15
CA ILE A 232 -20.11 20.70 22.93
C ILE A 232 -21.37 20.31 23.68
N GLU A 233 -21.78 19.04 23.59
CA GLU A 233 -22.98 18.54 24.27
C GLU A 233 -22.83 18.59 25.80
N LYS A 234 -21.66 18.20 26.33
CA LYS A 234 -21.40 18.17 27.78
C LYS A 234 -21.28 19.56 28.41
N GLU A 235 -20.63 20.50 27.72
CA GLU A 235 -20.32 21.84 28.23
C GLU A 235 -21.33 22.90 27.73
N ASN A 236 -22.34 22.51 26.95
CA ASN A 236 -23.35 23.38 26.33
C ASN A 236 -22.72 24.55 25.54
N ILE A 237 -21.65 24.23 24.79
CA ILE A 237 -20.88 25.21 24.03
C ILE A 237 -21.68 25.67 22.80
N LYS A 238 -21.75 26.97 22.59
CA LYS A 238 -22.29 27.54 21.34
C LYS A 238 -21.15 27.83 20.37
N LEU A 239 -21.14 27.11 19.24
CA LEU A 239 -20.28 27.43 18.09
C LEU A 239 -20.73 28.73 17.43
N THR A 240 -19.79 29.52 16.92
CA THR A 240 -20.11 30.66 16.04
C THR A 240 -20.70 30.17 14.72
N ASP A 241 -21.34 31.05 13.95
CA ASP A 241 -21.93 30.64 12.67
C ASP A 241 -20.87 30.19 11.65
N GLU A 242 -19.66 30.76 11.69
CA GLU A 242 -18.53 30.26 10.89
C GLU A 242 -18.06 28.88 11.35
N GLU A 243 -17.96 28.63 12.66
CA GLU A 243 -17.55 27.33 13.21
C GLU A 243 -18.56 26.23 12.88
N LYS A 244 -19.86 26.55 12.89
CA LYS A 244 -20.91 25.63 12.43
C LYS A 244 -20.73 25.24 10.97
N GLN A 245 -20.32 26.16 10.10
CA GLN A 245 -20.05 25.82 8.69
C GLN A 245 -18.94 24.78 8.58
N TYR A 246 -17.81 24.97 9.29
CA TYR A 246 -16.71 24.00 9.27
C TYR A 246 -17.09 22.65 9.89
N TYR A 247 -17.86 22.68 10.98
CA TYR A 247 -18.39 21.49 11.62
C TYR A 247 -19.28 20.70 10.65
N ASN A 248 -20.25 21.37 10.03
CA ASN A 248 -21.20 20.78 9.09
C ASN A 248 -20.51 20.19 7.85
N ILE A 249 -19.48 20.86 7.31
CA ILE A 249 -18.71 20.33 6.16
C ILE A 249 -18.14 18.94 6.43
N ILE A 250 -17.78 18.63 7.68
CA ILE A 250 -17.24 17.33 8.06
C ILE A 250 -18.37 16.38 8.46
N THR A 251 -19.33 16.83 9.26
CA THR A 251 -20.39 15.94 9.79
C THR A 251 -21.45 15.57 8.76
N GLU A 252 -21.80 16.46 7.82
CA GLU A 252 -22.81 16.21 6.78
C GLU A 252 -22.29 15.28 5.67
N LYS A 253 -20.96 15.14 5.53
CA LYS A 253 -20.37 14.18 4.59
C LYS A 253 -20.55 12.72 5.03
N GLY A 254 -20.97 12.47 6.27
CA GLY A 254 -21.20 11.13 6.80
C GLY A 254 -19.95 10.26 6.70
N ASP A 255 -20.10 9.04 6.18
CA ASP A 255 -18.98 8.11 6.00
C ASP A 255 -18.06 8.44 4.81
N LYS A 256 -18.43 9.39 3.95
CA LYS A 256 -17.64 9.71 2.76
C LYS A 256 -16.28 10.29 3.13
N THR A 257 -15.26 9.85 2.43
CA THR A 257 -13.87 10.31 2.55
C THR A 257 -13.77 11.83 2.43
N ILE A 258 -13.17 12.49 3.42
CA ILE A 258 -13.11 13.95 3.50
C ILE A 258 -11.95 14.48 2.65
N PHE A 259 -12.25 14.89 1.43
CA PHE A 259 -11.32 15.72 0.62
C PHE A 259 -11.44 17.18 1.05
N ALA A 260 -10.85 17.56 2.18
CA ALA A 260 -10.72 18.99 2.50
C ALA A 260 -9.55 19.55 1.67
N SER A 261 -9.83 20.00 0.45
CA SER A 261 -8.85 20.58 -0.48
C SER A 261 -8.69 22.09 -0.35
N GLU A 262 -8.91 22.66 0.84
CA GLU A 262 -8.56 24.04 1.10
C GLU A 262 -7.70 24.13 2.35
N LYS A 263 -6.43 24.50 2.17
CA LYS A 263 -5.50 24.87 3.25
C LYS A 263 -6.16 25.84 4.24
N PHE A 264 -7.08 26.68 3.76
CA PHE A 264 -7.88 27.60 4.55
C PHE A 264 -8.86 26.88 5.50
N ILE A 265 -9.70 25.99 4.98
CA ILE A 265 -10.67 25.22 5.79
C ILE A 265 -9.94 24.41 6.86
N ARG A 266 -8.84 23.73 6.50
CA ARG A 266 -8.03 22.96 7.46
C ARG A 266 -7.44 23.81 8.57
N ALA A 267 -6.91 24.98 8.22
CA ALA A 267 -6.35 25.90 9.22
C ALA A 267 -7.42 26.39 10.21
N ASN A 268 -8.66 26.60 9.75
CA ASN A 268 -9.75 27.03 10.62
C ASN A 268 -10.29 25.89 11.48
N ILE A 269 -10.41 24.67 10.95
CA ILE A 269 -10.74 23.47 11.74
C ILE A 269 -9.67 23.24 12.82
N TYR A 270 -8.39 23.33 12.48
CA TYR A 270 -7.30 23.21 13.44
C TYR A 270 -7.41 24.25 14.57
N LYS A 271 -7.61 25.54 14.22
CA LYS A 271 -7.84 26.60 15.21
C LYS A 271 -9.04 26.32 16.10
N MET A 272 -10.11 25.76 15.55
CA MET A 272 -11.30 25.38 16.31
C MET A 272 -10.97 24.28 17.33
N PHE A 273 -10.23 23.24 16.94
CA PHE A 273 -9.78 22.20 17.87
C PHE A 273 -8.88 22.73 18.98
N ILE A 274 -8.02 23.71 18.69
CA ILE A 274 -7.20 24.39 19.71
C ILE A 274 -8.07 25.22 20.67
N LYS A 275 -8.96 26.05 20.12
CA LYS A 275 -9.87 26.91 20.90
C LYS A 275 -10.68 26.10 21.92
N TYR A 276 -11.17 24.95 21.49
CA TYR A 276 -11.96 24.06 22.34
C TYR A 276 -11.13 23.03 23.10
N ARG A 277 -9.80 23.13 23.09
CA ARG A 277 -8.88 22.24 23.80
C ARG A 277 -9.16 20.75 23.51
N ILE A 278 -9.40 20.44 22.24
CA ILE A 278 -9.47 19.07 21.73
C ILE A 278 -8.05 18.57 21.45
N ILE A 279 -7.21 19.44 20.88
CA ILE A 279 -5.80 19.15 20.61
C ILE A 279 -4.92 20.21 21.28
N ASN A 280 -3.66 19.86 21.57
CA ASN A 280 -2.66 20.80 22.07
C ASN A 280 -1.95 21.50 20.90
N GLU A 281 -1.68 22.80 21.01
CA GLU A 281 -0.97 23.57 19.97
C GLU A 281 0.48 23.12 19.78
N GLU A 282 1.07 22.58 20.84
CA GLU A 282 2.44 22.05 20.86
C GLU A 282 2.53 20.63 20.28
N ASP A 283 1.40 19.99 19.96
CA ASP A 283 1.37 18.68 19.33
C ASP A 283 1.70 18.78 17.84
N GLU A 284 3.00 18.74 17.54
CA GLU A 284 3.51 18.84 16.17
C GLU A 284 3.11 17.64 15.29
N ASP A 285 2.77 16.48 15.89
CA ASP A 285 2.36 15.28 15.16
C ASP A 285 0.94 15.44 14.58
N ILE A 286 -0.04 15.72 15.45
CA ILE A 286 -1.42 15.95 15.03
C ILE A 286 -1.51 17.20 14.12
N LYS A 287 -0.73 18.24 14.41
CA LYS A 287 -0.66 19.44 13.60
C LYS A 287 -0.19 19.16 12.17
N LEU A 288 0.83 18.32 11.99
CA LEU A 288 1.28 17.91 10.66
C LEU A 288 0.19 17.14 9.92
N LEU A 289 -0.48 16.21 10.61
CA LEU A 289 -1.52 15.37 10.03
C LEU A 289 -2.76 16.16 9.59
N ILE A 290 -3.16 17.19 10.34
CA ILE A 290 -4.34 18.02 9.99
C ILE A 290 -3.99 19.05 8.92
N LEU A 291 -2.88 19.78 9.09
CA LEU A 291 -2.54 20.91 8.23
C LEU A 291 -1.86 20.49 6.92
N HIS A 292 -1.32 19.27 6.86
CA HIS A 292 -0.48 18.71 5.79
C HIS A 292 0.83 19.46 5.50
N GLU A 293 0.88 20.77 5.78
CA GLU A 293 2.04 21.61 5.60
C GLU A 293 1.97 22.81 6.54
N TYR A 294 3.04 23.07 7.30
CA TYR A 294 3.19 24.27 8.11
C TYR A 294 4.65 24.69 8.24
N ILE A 295 4.88 25.93 8.67
CA ILE A 295 6.22 26.49 8.87
C ILE A 295 6.40 26.78 10.36
N ASN A 296 7.44 26.22 10.97
CA ASN A 296 7.90 26.64 12.29
C ASN A 296 9.23 27.41 12.20
N LYS A 297 9.50 28.24 13.20
CA LYS A 297 10.80 28.91 13.35
C LYS A 297 11.59 28.15 14.39
N LYS A 298 12.70 27.53 13.97
CA LYS A 298 13.69 26.93 14.87
C LYS A 298 15.02 27.62 14.63
N ASP A 299 15.66 28.13 15.68
CA ASP A 299 16.95 28.84 15.60
C ASP A 299 16.95 29.98 14.56
N ASN A 300 15.88 30.80 14.54
CA ASN A 300 15.63 31.86 13.55
C ASN A 300 15.55 31.42 12.08
N LYS A 301 15.54 30.11 11.78
CA LYS A 301 15.33 29.56 10.45
C LYS A 301 13.89 29.08 10.28
N LYS A 302 13.30 29.41 9.12
CA LYS A 302 11.99 28.86 8.72
C LYS A 302 12.19 27.43 8.26
N ILE A 303 11.60 26.48 8.97
CA ILE A 303 11.57 25.07 8.57
C ILE A 303 10.18 24.78 8.03
N LYS A 304 10.13 24.23 6.81
CA LYS A 304 8.89 23.83 6.14
C LYS A 304 8.64 22.35 6.43
N ASN A 305 7.61 22.05 7.19
CA ASN A 305 7.17 20.68 7.45
C ASN A 305 6.10 20.32 6.43
N LYS A 306 6.21 19.13 5.84
CA LYS A 306 5.27 18.63 4.82
C LYS A 306 4.95 17.18 5.11
N LEU A 307 3.68 16.84 5.02
CA LEU A 307 3.20 15.47 5.12
C LEU A 307 3.69 14.67 3.91
N THR A 308 4.46 13.63 4.21
CA THR A 308 4.98 12.61 3.30
C THR A 308 4.65 11.23 3.86
N LEU A 309 4.73 10.19 3.02
CA LEU A 309 4.62 8.81 3.50
C LEU A 309 5.57 8.52 4.68
N GLY A 310 6.82 8.97 4.59
CA GLY A 310 7.80 8.80 5.67
C GLY A 310 7.36 9.45 6.99
N SER A 311 6.80 10.67 6.93
CA SER A 311 6.29 11.34 8.14
C SER A 311 5.07 10.64 8.74
N VAL A 312 4.23 10.01 7.92
CA VAL A 312 3.08 9.21 8.39
C VAL A 312 3.56 7.96 9.12
N ILE A 313 4.56 7.26 8.57
CA ILE A 313 5.09 6.02 9.13
C ILE A 313 5.67 6.22 10.53
N VAL A 314 6.33 7.36 10.78
CA VAL A 314 6.94 7.67 12.08
C VAL A 314 5.99 8.38 13.05
N SER A 315 4.79 8.74 12.62
CA SER A 315 3.80 9.46 13.42
C SER A 315 3.20 8.55 14.51
N PRO A 316 3.36 8.86 15.82
CA PRO A 316 2.71 8.11 16.88
C PRO A 316 1.18 8.10 16.75
N TYR A 317 0.56 9.23 16.39
CA TYR A 317 -0.89 9.32 16.25
C TYR A 317 -1.40 8.50 15.06
N ALA A 318 -0.77 8.58 13.90
CA ALA A 318 -1.15 7.74 12.75
C ALA A 318 -1.00 6.25 13.07
N ASN A 319 0.10 5.87 13.74
CA ASN A 319 0.34 4.50 14.17
C ASN A 319 -0.65 4.00 15.23
N SER A 320 -1.31 4.90 15.98
CA SER A 320 -2.38 4.52 16.90
C SER A 320 -3.69 4.15 16.20
N LEU A 321 -3.87 4.60 14.95
CA LEU A 321 -5.07 4.34 14.14
C LEU A 321 -4.88 3.18 13.17
N ILE A 322 -3.63 2.81 12.86
CA ILE A 322 -3.29 1.72 11.96
C ILE A 322 -3.03 0.47 12.79
N LYS A 323 -3.58 -0.66 12.38
CA LYS A 323 -3.31 -1.96 12.99
C LYS A 323 -1.82 -2.24 13.00
N LYS A 324 -1.30 -2.67 14.15
CA LYS A 324 0.14 -2.87 14.39
C LYS A 324 0.86 -3.71 13.32
N GLN A 325 0.20 -4.73 12.78
CA GLN A 325 0.74 -5.58 11.71
C GLN A 325 1.02 -4.78 10.45
N TYR A 326 0.11 -3.88 10.05
CA TYR A 326 0.29 -3.00 8.90
C TYR A 326 1.33 -1.91 9.17
N THR A 327 1.43 -1.37 10.39
CA THR A 327 2.51 -0.45 10.76
C THR A 327 3.89 -1.10 10.56
N LYS A 328 4.06 -2.36 10.98
CA LYS A 328 5.31 -3.09 10.71
C LYS A 328 5.53 -3.29 9.20
N LEU A 329 4.47 -3.47 8.41
CA LEU A 329 4.56 -3.71 6.97
C LEU A 329 4.98 -2.44 6.24
N PHE A 330 4.39 -1.29 6.61
CA PHE A 330 4.80 0.00 6.10
C PHE A 330 6.27 0.29 6.41
N ASN A 331 6.73 0.03 7.64
CA ASN A 331 8.14 0.16 7.99
C ASN A 331 9.04 -0.74 7.14
N LEU A 332 8.70 -2.03 7.02
CA LEU A 332 9.48 -2.96 6.21
C LEU A 332 9.60 -2.50 4.75
N ILE A 333 8.48 -2.09 4.14
CA ILE A 333 8.41 -1.76 2.71
C ILE A 333 9.01 -0.39 2.40
N PHE A 334 8.73 0.63 3.22
CA PHE A 334 9.00 2.03 2.88
C PHE A 334 10.06 2.72 3.74
N ASP A 335 10.50 2.14 4.86
CA ASP A 335 11.56 2.76 5.66
C ASP A 335 12.91 2.74 4.90
N PRO A 336 13.67 3.85 4.88
CA PRO A 336 15.00 3.91 4.28
C PRO A 336 16.01 2.88 4.83
N ASN A 337 15.86 2.47 6.09
CA ASN A 337 16.73 1.51 6.77
C ASN A 337 16.29 0.04 6.54
N GLU A 338 15.16 -0.18 5.87
CA GLU A 338 14.63 -1.49 5.54
C GLU A 338 14.70 -1.74 4.02
N LEU A 339 13.57 -1.98 3.35
CA LEU A 339 13.56 -2.30 1.93
C LEU A 339 13.53 -1.06 1.04
N ASN A 340 13.04 0.08 1.54
CA ASN A 340 12.94 1.35 0.81
C ASN A 340 12.40 1.18 -0.62
N MET A 341 11.37 0.34 -0.78
CA MET A 341 10.88 -0.12 -2.09
C MET A 341 10.45 1.02 -2.98
N ARG A 342 9.82 2.07 -2.43
CA ARG A 342 9.43 3.26 -3.22
C ARG A 342 10.62 3.89 -3.92
N ASN A 343 11.72 4.12 -3.22
CA ASN A 343 12.90 4.73 -3.84
C ASN A 343 13.59 3.75 -4.77
N ASN A 344 13.67 2.46 -4.41
CA ASN A 344 14.29 1.46 -5.27
C ASN A 344 13.53 1.25 -6.58
N ILE A 345 12.19 1.25 -6.55
CA ILE A 345 11.34 1.24 -7.74
C ILE A 345 11.54 2.53 -8.53
N ALA A 346 11.39 3.69 -7.90
CA ALA A 346 11.45 4.98 -8.60
C ALA A 346 12.80 5.26 -9.29
N HIS A 347 13.89 4.76 -8.72
CA HIS A 347 15.25 4.93 -9.25
C HIS A 347 15.78 3.69 -9.98
N ILE A 348 15.00 2.60 -10.06
CA ILE A 348 15.40 1.33 -10.68
C ILE A 348 16.69 0.79 -10.03
N ASN A 349 16.79 0.90 -8.71
CA ASN A 349 17.91 0.32 -7.97
C ASN A 349 17.76 -1.21 -7.96
N ASN A 350 18.81 -1.93 -8.31
CA ASN A 350 18.80 -3.39 -8.45
C ASN A 350 19.89 -4.09 -7.62
N GLU A 351 20.56 -3.36 -6.71
CA GLU A 351 21.69 -3.88 -5.92
C GLU A 351 21.32 -5.10 -5.08
N SER A 352 20.10 -5.11 -4.53
CA SER A 352 19.66 -6.15 -3.59
C SER A 352 18.64 -7.12 -4.18
N SER A 353 17.79 -6.67 -5.11
CA SER A 353 16.74 -7.49 -5.74
C SER A 353 16.16 -6.79 -6.97
N ASP A 354 15.41 -7.53 -7.76
CA ASP A 354 14.46 -7.00 -8.71
C ASP A 354 13.18 -6.56 -7.99
N TYR A 355 13.05 -5.26 -7.73
CA TYR A 355 11.87 -4.66 -7.07
C TYR A 355 10.67 -4.47 -8.00
N LEU A 356 10.78 -4.87 -9.27
CA LEU A 356 9.71 -4.77 -10.28
C LEU A 356 9.02 -6.12 -10.49
N CYS A 357 9.44 -7.16 -9.76
CA CYS A 357 8.87 -8.49 -9.87
C CYS A 357 7.38 -8.49 -9.50
N LEU A 358 6.65 -9.47 -10.03
CA LEU A 358 5.21 -9.61 -9.80
C LEU A 358 4.88 -9.83 -8.32
N GLY A 359 5.79 -10.47 -7.56
CA GLY A 359 5.64 -10.68 -6.12
C GLY A 359 5.56 -9.37 -5.34
N ASP A 360 6.52 -8.48 -5.56
CA ASP A 360 6.52 -7.14 -4.94
C ASP A 360 5.28 -6.35 -5.36
N THR A 361 4.95 -6.41 -6.66
CA THR A 361 3.77 -5.74 -7.22
C THR A 361 2.48 -6.25 -6.57
N ALA A 362 2.38 -7.55 -6.31
CA ALA A 362 1.20 -8.15 -5.67
C ALA A 362 1.05 -7.72 -4.21
N VAL A 363 2.15 -7.64 -3.45
CA VAL A 363 2.12 -7.10 -2.08
C VAL A 363 1.66 -5.64 -2.07
N LEU A 364 2.19 -4.82 -2.96
CA LEU A 364 1.80 -3.41 -3.08
C LEU A 364 0.34 -3.27 -3.53
N MET A 365 -0.14 -4.12 -4.43
CA MET A 365 -1.55 -4.12 -4.88
C MET A 365 -2.49 -4.49 -3.74
N GLN A 366 -2.17 -5.55 -2.99
CA GLN A 366 -2.96 -5.97 -1.82
C GLN A 366 -2.97 -4.88 -0.74
N LEU A 367 -1.81 -4.26 -0.47
CA LEU A 367 -1.72 -3.14 0.48
C LEU A 367 -2.59 -1.95 0.05
N LEU A 368 -2.58 -1.59 -1.23
CA LEU A 368 -3.46 -0.55 -1.76
C LEU A 368 -4.94 -0.92 -1.55
N TRP A 369 -5.33 -2.16 -1.81
CA TRP A 369 -6.70 -2.63 -1.61
C TRP A 369 -7.12 -2.59 -0.14
N ASP A 370 -6.23 -2.99 0.76
CA ASP A 370 -6.49 -2.95 2.21
C ASP A 370 -6.62 -1.50 2.71
N ILE A 371 -5.87 -0.55 2.12
CA ILE A 371 -6.04 0.88 2.40
C ILE A 371 -7.39 1.38 1.88
N ILE A 372 -7.75 1.07 0.63
CA ILE A 372 -9.00 1.52 0.01
C ILE A 372 -10.22 1.00 0.78
N THR A 373 -10.15 -0.25 1.22
CA THR A 373 -11.23 -0.92 1.97
C THR A 373 -11.21 -0.65 3.47
N GLU A 374 -10.27 0.18 3.94
CA GLU A 374 -10.04 0.51 5.35
C GLU A 374 -9.68 -0.67 6.26
N ASP A 375 -9.34 -1.83 5.69
CA ASP A 375 -8.93 -3.06 6.40
C ASP A 375 -7.73 -2.82 7.35
N ILE A 376 -6.89 -1.83 7.04
CA ILE A 376 -5.67 -1.52 7.79
C ILE A 376 -5.91 -0.76 9.11
N PHE A 377 -7.08 -0.18 9.30
CA PHE A 377 -7.35 0.73 10.42
C PHE A 377 -8.11 0.05 11.56
N GLU A 378 -7.92 0.52 12.79
CA GLU A 378 -8.68 0.08 13.98
C GLU A 378 -10.19 0.45 13.91
#